data_AF-A0A0D3K0B9-F1
#
_entry.id   AF-A0A0D3K0B9-F1
#
_cell.length_a   1.000
_cell.length_b   1.000
_cell.length_c   1.000
_cell.angle_alpha   90.00
_cell.angle_beta   90.00
_cell.angle_gamma   90.00
#
_symmetry.space_group_name_H-M   'P 1'
#
loop_
_entity.id
_entity.type
_entity.pdbx_description
1 polymer ?
#
loop_
_entity_poly.entity_id
_entity_poly.type
_entity_poly.pdbx_seq_one_letter_code
_entity_poly.pdbx_strand_id
1 'polypeptide(L)'
;MQRQLVAAGVAVTGVAAALALRRLVVARRAAALLNKLQLKTPVPPDVEISQAVKLTPIKELFDRKFGLREGELFAHGTYKGKLSLSVYERLKHQPDGNYVVVCGINPTPLGEGKSTTTIGLSQALGAHLGQQVMTCIRQPSMGPTFGIKGGAAGGGYAQCAPMEEFNLHMTGDIHAITAANNLFAAAIDTRYLHEQTASTNFLWLDIDPDSITWKRERLGLVAKGAANMLAHIQNVRKHGVQVVVAINRFHTDTDAEVETGGAFDAVAADHFAKGGAGAVELGRAVMAACAATSPREFRHIYDAKAQGVKDKIETIVREVYGGAGAKYSPAAEARIARYEADPALRSLPICMSKTQYSLSDDPKALGAPSGFTVTVKDAYVSAGAGFIVVSLGTISFIPGLPVKPAYYKIDVDLSSGSPRVVGLS
;
A
#
# COMPACT_ATOMS: atom_id res chain seq x y z
N MET A 1 38.52 44.84 -30.76
CA MET A 1 37.27 44.04 -30.84
C MET A 1 37.66 42.57 -31.03
N GLN A 2 37.93 41.84 -29.94
CA GLN A 2 38.28 40.41 -30.00
C GLN A 2 37.00 39.62 -30.32
N ARG A 3 36.92 39.03 -31.52
CA ARG A 3 35.85 38.08 -31.86
C ARG A 3 36.13 36.77 -31.12
N GLN A 4 35.29 36.44 -30.13
CA GLN A 4 35.29 35.11 -29.54
C GLN A 4 34.94 34.08 -30.63
N LEU A 5 35.88 33.18 -30.90
CA LEU A 5 35.63 32.01 -31.73
C LEU A 5 34.67 31.09 -30.95
N VAL A 6 33.47 30.87 -31.46
CA VAL A 6 32.58 29.82 -30.96
C VAL A 6 32.89 28.55 -31.74
N ALA A 7 33.62 27.62 -31.11
CA ALA A 7 33.88 26.31 -31.67
C ALA A 7 32.83 25.31 -31.19
N ALA A 8 32.22 24.56 -32.11
CA ALA A 8 31.34 23.44 -31.82
C ALA A 8 32.01 22.15 -32.30
N GLY A 9 32.17 21.18 -31.40
CA GLY A 9 32.69 19.84 -31.72
C GLY A 9 31.55 18.84 -31.88
N VAL A 10 31.64 17.96 -32.89
CA VAL A 10 30.72 16.84 -33.10
C VAL A 10 31.41 15.54 -32.67
N ALA A 11 30.83 14.81 -31.73
CA ALA A 11 31.31 13.49 -31.32
C ALA A 11 30.36 12.40 -31.84
N VAL A 12 30.92 11.34 -32.42
CA VAL A 12 30.16 10.18 -32.94
C VAL A 12 30.21 9.05 -31.92
N THR A 13 29.05 8.46 -31.61
CA THR A 13 28.93 7.36 -30.64
C THR A 13 27.94 6.30 -31.14
N GLY A 14 28.14 5.04 -30.76
CA GLY A 14 27.19 3.96 -31.03
C GLY A 14 25.89 4.09 -30.23
N VAL A 15 24.82 3.43 -30.70
CA VAL A 15 23.45 3.54 -30.15
C VAL A 15 23.39 3.22 -28.64
N ALA A 16 24.11 2.19 -28.18
CA ALA A 16 24.14 1.81 -26.75
C ALA A 16 24.76 2.89 -25.86
N ALA A 17 25.87 3.49 -26.31
CA ALA A 17 26.53 4.58 -25.60
C ALA A 17 25.72 5.88 -25.67
N ALA A 18 24.99 6.15 -26.78
CA ALA A 18 24.04 7.25 -26.87
C ALA A 18 22.86 7.10 -25.88
N LEU A 19 22.32 5.87 -25.74
CA LEU A 19 21.30 5.55 -24.74
C LEU A 19 21.81 5.74 -23.30
N ALA A 20 23.05 5.31 -23.01
CA ALA A 20 23.68 5.52 -21.71
C ALA A 20 23.91 7.01 -21.42
N LEU A 21 24.41 7.79 -22.38
CA LEU A 21 24.54 9.25 -22.28
C LEU A 21 23.19 9.93 -22.06
N ARG A 22 22.15 9.50 -22.78
CA ARG A 22 20.79 10.03 -22.61
C ARG A 22 20.25 9.75 -21.20
N ARG A 23 20.50 8.54 -20.65
CA ARG A 23 20.18 8.20 -19.25
C ARG A 23 20.93 9.09 -18.26
N LEU A 24 22.23 9.31 -18.47
CA LEU A 24 23.06 10.20 -17.62
C LEU A 24 22.60 11.66 -17.67
N VAL A 25 22.23 12.17 -18.85
CA VAL A 25 21.72 13.54 -19.03
C VAL A 25 20.35 13.70 -18.38
N VAL A 26 19.46 12.71 -18.52
CA VAL A 26 18.16 12.69 -17.84
C VAL A 26 18.34 12.65 -16.31
N ALA A 27 19.24 11.81 -15.80
CA ALA A 27 19.56 11.73 -14.37
C ALA A 27 20.12 13.06 -13.82
N ARG A 28 21.06 13.71 -14.54
CA ARG A 28 21.58 15.04 -14.18
C ARG A 28 20.51 16.13 -14.19
N ARG A 29 19.61 16.13 -15.18
CA ARG A 29 18.47 17.06 -15.23
C ARG A 29 17.46 16.80 -14.10
N ALA A 30 17.26 15.54 -13.72
CA ALA A 30 16.40 15.17 -12.60
C ALA A 30 16.96 15.61 -11.24
N ALA A 31 18.29 15.59 -11.05
CA ALA A 31 18.96 16.08 -9.85
C ALA A 31 18.86 17.62 -9.68
N ALA A 32 18.81 18.37 -10.79
CA ALA A 32 18.61 19.82 -10.77
C ALA A 32 17.18 20.26 -10.36
N LEU A 33 16.23 19.32 -10.31
CA LEU A 33 14.81 19.55 -9.95
C LEU A 33 14.50 19.30 -8.47
N LEU A 34 15.51 19.06 -7.64
CA LEU A 34 15.30 18.79 -6.23
C LEU A 34 14.93 20.06 -5.47
N ASN A 35 13.69 20.11 -4.98
CA ASN A 35 13.33 21.05 -3.94
C ASN A 35 14.24 20.79 -2.74
N LYS A 36 15.10 21.76 -2.43
CA LYS A 36 15.88 21.73 -1.19
C LYS A 36 14.90 21.85 -0.03
N LEU A 37 14.76 20.78 0.75
CA LEU A 37 13.91 20.78 1.93
C LEU A 37 14.50 21.73 2.98
N GLN A 38 13.64 22.60 3.52
CA GLN A 38 13.96 23.41 4.69
C GLN A 38 13.48 22.66 5.92
N LEU A 39 14.39 21.92 6.55
CA LEU A 39 14.09 21.11 7.72
C LEU A 39 13.88 22.03 8.94
N LYS A 40 12.84 21.75 9.72
CA LYS A 40 12.52 22.43 10.99
C LYS A 40 12.50 21.39 12.12
N THR A 41 12.85 21.85 13.32
CA THR A 41 12.81 21.04 14.55
C THR A 41 12.08 21.84 15.64
N PRO A 42 10.99 21.33 16.24
CA PRO A 42 10.33 20.06 15.93
C PRO A 42 9.75 20.01 14.50
N VAL A 43 9.53 18.81 13.97
CA VAL A 43 8.93 18.62 12.65
C VAL A 43 7.52 19.22 12.67
N PRO A 44 7.17 20.12 11.73
CA PRO A 44 5.84 20.73 11.68
C PRO A 44 4.73 19.71 11.38
N PRO A 45 3.45 20.07 11.59
CA PRO A 45 2.32 19.26 11.14
C PRO A 45 2.39 18.93 9.63
N ASP A 46 1.95 17.72 9.25
CA ASP A 46 2.05 17.21 7.88
C ASP A 46 1.44 18.16 6.83
N VAL A 47 0.27 18.73 7.13
CA VAL A 47 -0.42 19.69 6.25
C VAL A 47 0.39 20.97 6.04
N GLU A 48 1.05 21.49 7.07
CA GLU A 48 1.88 22.69 6.96
C GLU A 48 3.09 22.42 6.06
N ILE A 49 3.71 21.24 6.19
CA ILE A 49 4.80 20.81 5.32
C ILE A 49 4.28 20.70 3.88
N SER A 50 3.13 20.05 3.64
CA SER A 50 2.56 19.89 2.30
C SER A 50 2.22 21.24 1.65
N GLN A 51 1.68 22.19 2.41
CA GLN A 51 1.29 23.53 1.91
C GLN A 51 2.50 24.43 1.67
N ALA A 52 3.61 24.23 2.38
CA ALA A 52 4.84 25.01 2.21
C ALA A 52 5.67 24.58 0.97
N VAL A 53 5.40 23.40 0.39
CA VAL A 53 6.17 22.89 -0.74
C VAL A 53 5.72 23.50 -2.06
N LYS A 54 6.68 24.01 -2.84
CA LYS A 54 6.45 24.39 -4.23
C LYS A 54 6.42 23.14 -5.12
N LEU A 55 5.25 22.76 -5.60
CA LEU A 55 5.07 21.58 -6.45
C LEU A 55 5.48 21.84 -7.90
N THR A 56 6.03 20.81 -8.55
CA THR A 56 6.26 20.82 -9.99
C THR A 56 4.97 20.41 -10.71
N PRO A 57 4.53 21.15 -11.75
CA PRO A 57 3.38 20.75 -12.57
C PRO A 57 3.54 19.33 -13.12
N ILE A 58 2.46 18.56 -13.14
CA ILE A 58 2.50 17.12 -13.45
C ILE A 58 2.97 16.86 -14.89
N LYS A 59 2.59 17.72 -15.84
CA LYS A 59 3.05 17.66 -17.23
C LYS A 59 4.57 17.81 -17.32
N GLU A 60 5.13 18.82 -16.64
CA GLU A 60 6.57 19.07 -16.61
C GLU A 60 7.34 17.88 -16.00
N LEU A 61 6.79 17.24 -14.97
CA LEU A 61 7.38 16.06 -14.35
C LEU A 61 7.48 14.89 -15.35
N PHE A 62 6.39 14.59 -16.06
CA PHE A 62 6.34 13.47 -17.00
C PHE A 62 7.16 13.72 -18.27
N ASP A 63 7.09 14.93 -18.83
CA ASP A 63 7.84 15.30 -20.04
C ASP A 63 9.35 15.17 -19.82
N ARG A 64 9.84 15.53 -18.62
CA ARG A 64 11.28 15.57 -18.32
C ARG A 64 11.85 14.28 -17.76
N LYS A 65 11.07 13.51 -16.99
CA LYS A 65 11.58 12.31 -16.28
C LYS A 65 11.16 10.97 -16.90
N PHE A 66 9.96 10.88 -17.47
CA PHE A 66 9.35 9.59 -17.81
C PHE A 66 9.03 9.43 -19.30
N GLY A 67 9.07 10.51 -20.09
CA GLY A 67 8.98 10.44 -21.55
C GLY A 67 7.62 9.97 -22.07
N LEU A 68 6.53 10.43 -21.46
CA LEU A 68 5.18 10.21 -21.99
C LEU A 68 5.01 10.92 -23.34
N ARG A 69 4.20 10.32 -24.21
CA ARG A 69 3.79 10.89 -25.49
C ARG A 69 2.56 11.77 -25.31
N GLU A 70 2.30 12.60 -26.31
CA GLU A 70 1.07 13.39 -26.37
C GLU A 70 -0.16 12.47 -26.30
N GLY A 71 -1.18 12.90 -25.54
CA GLY A 71 -2.41 12.12 -25.31
C GLY A 71 -2.29 10.98 -24.28
N GLU A 72 -1.10 10.70 -23.75
CA GLU A 72 -0.93 9.65 -22.72
C GLU A 72 -1.22 10.14 -21.29
N LEU A 73 -1.29 11.45 -21.06
CA LEU A 73 -1.59 12.08 -19.77
C LEU A 73 -2.84 12.96 -19.87
N PHE A 74 -3.87 12.61 -19.09
CA PHE A 74 -5.08 13.39 -18.89
C PHE A 74 -4.99 14.18 -17.58
N ALA A 75 -4.61 15.46 -17.66
CA ALA A 75 -4.43 16.29 -16.48
C ALA A 75 -5.76 16.59 -15.76
N HIS A 76 -5.73 16.62 -14.43
CA HIS A 76 -6.83 17.01 -13.55
C HIS A 76 -6.36 18.15 -12.63
N GLY A 77 -6.39 19.37 -13.18
CA GLY A 77 -5.68 20.50 -12.60
C GLY A 77 -4.17 20.44 -12.89
N THR A 78 -3.38 21.12 -12.07
CA THR A 78 -1.96 21.36 -12.34
C THR A 78 -1.04 20.22 -11.89
N TYR A 79 -1.39 19.53 -10.81
CA TYR A 79 -0.47 18.64 -10.08
C TYR A 79 -0.84 17.15 -10.11
N LYS A 80 -1.96 16.78 -10.75
CA LYS A 80 -2.42 15.39 -10.85
C LYS A 80 -3.05 15.11 -12.22
N GLY A 81 -3.17 13.84 -12.57
CA GLY A 81 -3.78 13.40 -13.82
C GLY A 81 -3.84 11.88 -13.92
N LYS A 82 -4.54 11.39 -14.92
CA LYS A 82 -4.66 9.97 -15.26
C LYS A 82 -3.75 9.61 -16.42
N LEU A 83 -3.16 8.42 -16.36
CA LEU A 83 -2.40 7.85 -17.48
C LEU A 83 -3.29 6.97 -18.33
N SER A 84 -3.14 7.09 -19.65
CA SER A 84 -3.78 6.20 -20.61
C SER A 84 -3.20 4.78 -20.52
N LEU A 85 -4.04 3.75 -20.66
CA LEU A 85 -3.58 2.37 -20.79
C LEU A 85 -2.77 2.12 -22.07
N SER A 86 -2.83 3.03 -23.05
CA SER A 86 -1.95 2.98 -24.23
C SER A 86 -0.46 3.03 -23.88
N VAL A 87 -0.10 3.61 -22.72
CA VAL A 87 1.26 3.58 -22.19
C VAL A 87 1.71 2.14 -21.93
N TYR A 88 0.86 1.35 -21.26
CA TYR A 88 1.14 -0.06 -20.99
C TYR A 88 1.23 -0.87 -22.29
N GLU A 89 0.26 -0.73 -23.19
CA GLU A 89 0.27 -1.45 -24.46
C GLU A 89 1.53 -1.20 -25.29
N ARG A 90 2.04 0.03 -25.25
CA ARG A 90 3.27 0.42 -25.92
C ARG A 90 4.53 -0.16 -25.24
N LEU A 91 4.51 -0.30 -23.92
CA LEU A 91 5.67 -0.67 -23.11
C LEU A 91 5.68 -2.15 -22.68
N LYS A 92 4.62 -2.93 -22.92
CA LYS A 92 4.49 -4.33 -22.46
C LYS A 92 5.58 -5.30 -22.92
N HIS A 93 6.37 -4.94 -23.93
CA HIS A 93 7.50 -5.73 -24.42
C HIS A 93 8.86 -5.26 -23.88
N GLN A 94 8.88 -4.16 -23.12
CA GLN A 94 10.08 -3.71 -22.43
C GLN A 94 10.34 -4.59 -21.20
N PRO A 95 11.60 -4.79 -20.81
CA PRO A 95 11.92 -5.51 -19.59
C PRO A 95 11.38 -4.74 -18.37
N ASP A 96 10.79 -5.48 -17.43
CA ASP A 96 10.36 -4.92 -16.15
C ASP A 96 11.54 -4.43 -15.31
N GLY A 97 11.29 -3.40 -14.50
CA GLY A 97 12.24 -2.94 -13.49
C GLY A 97 12.19 -3.77 -12.21
N ASN A 98 13.02 -3.41 -11.23
CA ASN A 98 12.96 -4.00 -9.90
C ASN A 98 11.63 -3.62 -9.22
N TYR A 99 10.93 -4.62 -8.68
CA TYR A 99 9.70 -4.44 -7.92
C TYR A 99 9.98 -4.57 -6.42
N VAL A 100 9.85 -3.47 -5.68
CA VAL A 100 10.10 -3.42 -4.23
C VAL A 100 8.78 -3.27 -3.50
N VAL A 101 8.48 -4.23 -2.61
CA VAL A 101 7.27 -4.21 -1.78
C VAL A 101 7.65 -3.78 -0.36
N VAL A 102 6.99 -2.73 0.14
CA VAL A 102 7.13 -2.29 1.53
C VAL A 102 5.96 -2.83 2.35
N CYS A 103 6.28 -3.73 3.28
CA CYS A 103 5.36 -4.30 4.25
C CYS A 103 5.72 -3.80 5.66
N GLY A 104 4.90 -4.13 6.67
CA GLY A 104 5.25 -3.92 8.06
C GLY A 104 4.85 -5.11 8.91
N ILE A 105 5.31 -5.08 10.16
CA ILE A 105 4.90 -6.02 11.21
C ILE A 105 3.39 -5.91 11.50
N ASN A 106 2.87 -6.81 12.33
CA ASN A 106 1.48 -6.71 12.78
C ASN A 106 1.24 -5.31 13.38
N PRO A 107 0.18 -4.58 12.96
CA PRO A 107 -0.05 -3.22 13.42
C PRO A 107 -0.17 -3.13 14.94
N THR A 108 0.40 -2.09 15.50
CA THR A 108 0.33 -1.74 16.91
C THR A 108 -0.23 -0.32 17.06
N PRO A 109 -0.77 0.06 18.23
CA PRO A 109 -1.23 1.42 18.48
C PRO A 109 -0.15 2.50 18.32
N LEU A 110 1.14 2.14 18.31
CA LEU A 110 2.27 3.06 18.21
C LEU A 110 2.50 3.56 16.77
N GLY A 111 1.98 2.83 15.76
CA GLY A 111 2.13 3.16 14.35
C GLY A 111 3.51 2.80 13.79
N GLU A 112 3.54 2.11 12.65
CA GLU A 112 4.80 1.59 12.08
C GLU A 112 5.42 2.51 11.03
N GLY A 113 4.67 3.47 10.49
CA GLY A 113 5.19 4.40 9.47
C GLY A 113 5.39 3.80 8.07
N LYS A 114 4.69 2.71 7.70
CA LYS A 114 4.84 2.01 6.41
C LYS A 114 4.82 2.93 5.18
N SER A 115 3.78 3.75 5.04
CA SER A 115 3.65 4.68 3.90
C SER A 115 4.76 5.73 3.88
N THR A 116 5.18 6.19 5.06
CA THR A 116 6.28 7.14 5.25
C THR A 116 7.59 6.52 4.77
N THR A 117 7.84 5.25 5.09
CA THR A 117 8.99 4.48 4.58
C THR A 117 8.93 4.30 3.07
N THR A 118 7.78 3.96 2.51
CA THR A 118 7.60 3.80 1.05
C THR A 118 7.99 5.08 0.29
N ILE A 119 7.56 6.23 0.78
CA ILE A 119 7.84 7.53 0.14
C ILE A 119 9.27 7.96 0.41
N GLY A 120 9.75 7.82 1.65
CA GLY A 120 11.13 8.14 2.03
C GLY A 120 12.16 7.34 1.24
N LEU A 121 11.92 6.03 1.05
CA LEU A 121 12.74 5.16 0.20
C LEU A 121 12.73 5.63 -1.26
N SER A 122 11.56 5.99 -1.79
CA SER A 122 11.45 6.49 -3.17
C SER A 122 12.17 7.82 -3.36
N GLN A 123 12.08 8.73 -2.37
CA GLN A 123 12.86 9.96 -2.34
C GLN A 123 14.37 9.65 -2.28
N ALA A 124 14.81 8.73 -1.43
CA ALA A 124 16.21 8.31 -1.35
C ALA A 124 16.74 7.77 -2.68
N LEU A 125 16.02 6.82 -3.28
CA LEU A 125 16.38 6.20 -4.56
C LEU A 125 16.42 7.24 -5.69
N GLY A 126 15.39 8.06 -5.82
CA GLY A 126 15.23 9.00 -6.92
C GLY A 126 16.06 10.28 -6.78
N ALA A 127 15.99 10.92 -5.61
CA ALA A 127 16.62 12.21 -5.37
C ALA A 127 18.09 12.11 -4.98
N HIS A 128 18.47 11.07 -4.22
CA HIS A 128 19.81 10.99 -3.62
C HIS A 128 20.69 9.93 -4.26
N LEU A 129 20.12 8.86 -4.83
CA LEU A 129 20.85 7.75 -5.45
C LEU A 129 20.72 7.70 -6.98
N GLY A 130 20.01 8.67 -7.57
CA GLY A 130 19.94 8.88 -9.03
C GLY A 130 19.20 7.78 -9.80
N GLN A 131 18.37 6.97 -9.13
CA GLN A 131 17.59 5.90 -9.75
C GLN A 131 16.29 6.44 -10.37
N GLN A 132 15.82 5.80 -11.44
CA GLN A 132 14.45 6.01 -11.92
C GLN A 132 13.50 5.16 -11.06
N VAL A 133 12.64 5.83 -10.29
CA VAL A 133 11.73 5.19 -9.33
C VAL A 133 10.33 5.77 -9.48
N MET A 134 9.34 4.90 -9.36
CA MET A 134 7.93 5.25 -9.30
C MET A 134 7.31 4.59 -8.07
N THR A 135 6.54 5.36 -7.31
CA THR A 135 5.91 4.90 -6.08
C THR A 135 4.44 4.62 -6.34
N CYS A 136 3.99 3.40 -6.01
CA CYS A 136 2.59 3.00 -6.11
C CYS A 136 2.00 2.87 -4.71
N ILE A 137 0.96 3.66 -4.42
CA ILE A 137 0.24 3.63 -3.15
C ILE A 137 -1.27 3.59 -3.40
N ARG A 138 -2.03 3.14 -2.40
CA ARG A 138 -3.50 3.10 -2.47
C ARG A 138 -4.08 4.49 -2.23
N GLN A 139 -5.17 4.81 -2.93
CA GLN A 139 -6.01 5.94 -2.58
C GLN A 139 -6.67 5.69 -1.21
N PRO A 140 -6.62 6.65 -0.27
CA PRO A 140 -7.32 6.54 1.00
C PRO A 140 -8.83 6.67 0.79
N SER A 141 -9.61 5.98 1.62
CA SER A 141 -11.05 6.22 1.67
C SER A 141 -11.33 7.61 2.25
N MET A 142 -12.30 8.30 1.68
CA MET A 142 -12.71 9.63 2.13
C MET A 142 -13.39 9.59 3.52
N GLY A 143 -14.11 8.52 3.85
CA GLY A 143 -14.89 8.42 5.10
C GLY A 143 -14.05 8.59 6.38
N PRO A 144 -12.94 7.84 6.55
CA PRO A 144 -12.05 7.97 7.71
C PRO A 144 -11.48 9.37 7.95
N THR A 145 -11.32 10.19 6.90
CA THR A 145 -10.86 11.59 6.99
C THR A 145 -11.77 12.43 7.89
N PHE A 146 -13.08 12.18 7.85
CA PHE A 146 -14.08 12.90 8.66
C PHE A 146 -14.28 12.29 10.06
N GLY A 147 -13.77 11.08 10.30
CA GLY A 147 -13.94 10.32 11.54
C GLY A 147 -12.81 10.54 12.54
N ILE A 148 -11.68 9.87 12.33
CA ILE A 148 -10.58 9.79 13.31
C ILE A 148 -9.49 10.81 12.97
N LYS A 149 -9.04 10.85 11.71
CA LYS A 149 -8.09 11.83 11.15
C LYS A 149 -7.84 11.52 9.66
N GLY A 150 -7.73 12.53 8.80
CA GLY A 150 -7.13 12.37 7.47
C GLY A 150 -5.62 12.21 7.60
N GLY A 151 -5.11 10.98 7.47
CA GLY A 151 -3.66 10.72 7.50
C GLY A 151 -3.02 11.00 6.15
N ALA A 152 -1.81 11.58 6.14
CA ALA A 152 -1.04 11.78 4.92
C ALA A 152 -0.78 10.45 4.20
N ALA A 153 -0.71 10.48 2.87
CA ALA A 153 0.09 9.49 2.17
C ALA A 153 1.56 9.71 2.58
N GLY A 154 1.98 9.08 3.68
CA GLY A 154 3.28 9.29 4.31
C GLY A 154 3.19 10.07 5.62
N GLY A 155 4.23 10.86 5.91
CA GLY A 155 4.28 11.76 7.07
C GLY A 155 5.59 12.53 7.15
N GLY A 156 5.57 13.69 7.80
CA GLY A 156 6.70 14.61 7.92
C GLY A 156 7.19 15.06 6.54
N TYR A 157 8.49 14.98 6.31
CA TYR A 157 9.11 15.34 5.04
C TYR A 157 9.05 14.21 3.98
N ALA A 158 8.49 13.05 4.32
CA ALA A 158 8.30 11.92 3.42
C ALA A 158 6.80 11.66 3.18
N GLN A 159 6.19 12.51 2.36
CA GLN A 159 4.75 12.46 2.04
C GLN A 159 4.44 12.79 0.58
N CYS A 160 3.26 12.39 0.12
CA CYS A 160 2.68 12.80 -1.16
C CYS A 160 1.96 14.15 -1.02
N ALA A 161 2.06 14.99 -2.05
CA ALA A 161 1.42 16.31 -2.08
C ALA A 161 0.77 16.54 -3.47
N PRO A 162 -0.34 17.31 -3.56
CA PRO A 162 -1.02 18.02 -2.46
C PRO A 162 -1.85 17.07 -1.57
N MET A 163 -1.66 17.17 -0.25
CA MET A 163 -2.29 16.26 0.72
C MET A 163 -3.83 16.38 0.78
N GLU A 164 -4.36 17.60 0.65
CA GLU A 164 -5.80 17.87 0.68
C GLU A 164 -6.54 17.17 -0.47
N GLU A 165 -6.01 17.29 -1.69
CA GLU A 165 -6.59 16.64 -2.87
C GLU A 165 -6.51 15.11 -2.77
N PHE A 166 -5.43 14.60 -2.18
CA PHE A 166 -5.20 13.16 -2.02
C PHE A 166 -6.18 12.52 -1.03
N ASN A 167 -6.56 13.24 0.04
CA ASN A 167 -7.43 12.74 1.10
C ASN A 167 -8.94 12.94 0.86
N LEU A 168 -9.30 13.69 -0.18
CA LEU A 168 -10.68 13.99 -0.55
C LEU A 168 -11.07 13.26 -1.84
N HIS A 169 -11.40 13.99 -2.89
CA HIS A 169 -11.98 13.44 -4.11
C HIS A 169 -10.95 12.89 -5.09
N MET A 170 -9.68 13.30 -4.96
CA MET A 170 -8.58 13.00 -5.87
C MET A 170 -8.99 13.15 -7.35
N THR A 171 -9.15 12.05 -8.08
CA THR A 171 -9.60 12.03 -9.49
C THR A 171 -10.98 11.40 -9.71
N GLY A 172 -11.76 11.17 -8.65
CA GLY A 172 -13.13 10.66 -8.70
C GLY A 172 -13.27 9.13 -8.75
N ASP A 173 -12.20 8.38 -8.52
CA ASP A 173 -12.15 6.93 -8.73
C ASP A 173 -13.10 6.18 -7.79
N ILE A 174 -13.08 6.54 -6.50
CA ILE A 174 -14.01 5.99 -5.50
C ILE A 174 -15.46 6.36 -5.82
N HIS A 175 -15.71 7.53 -6.41
CA HIS A 175 -17.07 7.92 -6.83
C HIS A 175 -17.55 7.04 -7.98
N ALA A 176 -16.69 6.74 -8.95
CA ALA A 176 -17.00 5.82 -10.05
C ALA A 176 -17.27 4.40 -9.54
N ILE A 177 -16.46 3.90 -8.60
CA ILE A 177 -16.68 2.59 -7.95
C ILE A 177 -18.02 2.57 -7.21
N THR A 178 -18.29 3.61 -6.41
CA THR A 178 -19.55 3.75 -5.68
C THR A 178 -20.75 3.78 -6.63
N ALA A 179 -20.67 4.55 -7.72
CA ALA A 179 -21.74 4.62 -8.72
C ALA A 179 -21.99 3.27 -9.40
N ALA A 180 -20.93 2.55 -9.79
CA ALA A 180 -21.04 1.22 -10.38
C ALA A 180 -21.63 0.19 -9.40
N ASN A 181 -21.19 0.21 -8.14
CA ASN A 181 -21.71 -0.66 -7.08
C ASN A 181 -23.20 -0.39 -6.83
N ASN A 182 -23.59 0.89 -6.73
CA ASN A 182 -24.97 1.27 -6.47
C ASN A 182 -25.88 0.98 -7.67
N LEU A 183 -25.38 1.12 -8.91
CA LEU A 183 -26.10 0.71 -10.10
C LEU A 183 -26.36 -0.80 -10.12
N PHE A 184 -25.37 -1.60 -9.72
CA PHE A 184 -25.52 -3.05 -9.60
C PHE A 184 -26.54 -3.43 -8.51
N ALA A 185 -26.47 -2.79 -7.33
CA ALA A 185 -27.44 -2.98 -6.26
C ALA A 185 -28.86 -2.62 -6.71
N ALA A 186 -29.04 -1.45 -7.34
CA ALA A 186 -30.33 -1.02 -7.89
C ALA A 186 -30.87 -1.96 -8.95
N ALA A 187 -30.01 -2.55 -9.80
CA ALA A 187 -30.41 -3.55 -10.78
C ALA A 187 -30.89 -4.84 -10.11
N ILE A 188 -30.26 -5.27 -9.01
CA ILE A 188 -30.71 -6.41 -8.20
C ILE A 188 -32.04 -6.09 -7.53
N ASP A 189 -32.19 -4.94 -6.88
CA ASP A 189 -33.43 -4.56 -6.21
C ASP A 189 -34.59 -4.43 -7.20
N THR A 190 -34.34 -3.86 -8.38
CA THR A 190 -35.33 -3.77 -9.47
C THR A 190 -35.73 -5.17 -9.94
N ARG A 191 -34.74 -6.08 -10.09
CA ARG A 191 -35.01 -7.47 -10.46
C ARG A 191 -35.80 -8.20 -9.39
N TYR A 192 -35.43 -8.04 -8.13
CA TYR A 192 -36.12 -8.60 -6.97
C TYR A 192 -37.57 -8.09 -6.88
N LEU A 193 -37.79 -6.79 -7.04
CA LEU A 193 -39.12 -6.18 -7.07
C LEU A 193 -39.96 -6.71 -8.25
N HIS A 194 -39.39 -6.81 -9.46
CA HIS A 194 -40.07 -7.40 -10.62
C HIS A 194 -40.47 -8.86 -10.35
N GLU A 195 -39.59 -9.64 -9.69
CA GLU A 195 -39.89 -11.03 -9.30
C GLU A 195 -40.93 -11.13 -8.18
N GLN A 196 -40.96 -10.19 -7.22
CA GLN A 196 -42.00 -10.11 -6.17
C GLN A 196 -43.39 -9.74 -6.73
N THR A 197 -43.45 -8.91 -7.77
CA THR A 197 -44.72 -8.50 -8.41
C THR A 197 -45.22 -9.51 -9.47
N ALA A 198 -44.46 -10.57 -9.75
CA ALA A 198 -44.83 -11.65 -10.64
C ALA A 198 -45.58 -12.77 -9.88
N SER A 199 -46.58 -13.38 -10.51
CA SER A 199 -47.53 -14.33 -9.90
C SER A 199 -47.00 -15.77 -9.68
N THR A 200 -45.70 -15.96 -9.41
CA THR A 200 -45.13 -17.28 -9.06
C THR A 200 -43.96 -17.18 -8.06
N ASN A 201 -44.10 -17.90 -6.93
CA ASN A 201 -43.21 -17.96 -5.76
C ASN A 201 -41.80 -18.54 -6.03
N PHE A 202 -40.72 -17.88 -5.60
CA PHE A 202 -39.49 -18.55 -5.10
C PHE A 202 -38.67 -17.72 -4.07
N LEU A 203 -38.22 -18.47 -3.04
CA LEU A 203 -37.30 -18.34 -1.89
C LEU A 203 -36.77 -17.00 -1.30
N TRP A 204 -36.77 -16.98 0.03
CA TRP A 204 -36.29 -15.94 0.96
C TRP A 204 -34.91 -16.27 1.57
N LEU A 205 -34.12 -15.25 1.93
CA LEU A 205 -32.95 -15.37 2.81
C LEU A 205 -33.05 -14.36 3.96
N ASP A 206 -32.86 -14.87 5.17
CA ASP A 206 -33.10 -14.25 6.48
C ASP A 206 -31.77 -13.89 7.16
N ILE A 207 -31.60 -12.64 7.67
CA ILE A 207 -30.38 -12.17 8.36
C ILE A 207 -30.75 -11.25 9.54
N ASP A 208 -30.26 -11.60 10.73
CA ASP A 208 -30.49 -10.92 12.02
C ASP A 208 -29.48 -9.78 12.30
N PRO A 209 -29.93 -8.55 12.65
CA PRO A 209 -29.09 -7.37 12.90
C PRO A 209 -28.43 -7.22 14.30
N ASP A 210 -28.74 -8.03 15.33
CA ASP A 210 -28.61 -7.58 16.73
C ASP A 210 -27.48 -8.17 17.62
N SER A 211 -26.25 -8.40 17.14
CA SER A 211 -25.18 -8.98 18.02
C SER A 211 -23.78 -8.34 17.97
N ILE A 212 -23.53 -7.30 18.82
CA ILE A 212 -22.18 -6.71 19.06
C ILE A 212 -22.00 -6.23 20.51
N THR A 213 -20.88 -6.56 21.20
CA THR A 213 -20.23 -5.74 22.27
C THR A 213 -18.72 -6.10 22.54
N TRP A 214 -17.87 -5.11 22.87
CA TRP A 214 -16.37 -5.17 23.00
C TRP A 214 -15.81 -4.57 24.34
N LYS A 215 -14.57 -4.95 24.74
CA LYS A 215 -13.84 -4.60 26.00
C LYS A 215 -12.42 -4.00 25.77
N ARG A 216 -11.78 -3.41 26.80
CA ARG A 216 -10.47 -2.67 26.77
C ARG A 216 -9.24 -3.39 27.41
N GLU A 217 -8.09 -2.69 27.34
CA GLU A 217 -6.64 -3.02 27.18
C GLU A 217 -5.72 -3.06 28.44
N ARG A 218 -4.45 -3.58 28.32
CA ARG A 218 -3.16 -2.95 28.79
C ARG A 218 -1.85 -3.74 28.42
N LEU A 219 -0.69 -3.08 28.58
CA LEU A 219 0.63 -3.19 27.88
C LEU A 219 1.80 -3.95 28.58
N GLY A 220 2.81 -4.35 27.77
CA GLY A 220 4.21 -4.72 28.15
C GLY A 220 4.96 -5.57 27.09
N LEU A 221 5.58 -4.96 26.04
CA LEU A 221 5.69 -5.62 24.70
C LEU A 221 7.04 -5.65 23.94
N VAL A 222 8.13 -5.01 24.37
CA VAL A 222 9.29 -4.80 23.45
C VAL A 222 10.06 -6.08 23.09
N ALA A 223 10.55 -6.85 24.07
CA ALA A 223 11.28 -8.10 23.79
C ALA A 223 10.40 -9.20 23.17
N LYS A 224 9.11 -9.21 23.51
CA LYS A 224 8.11 -10.10 22.90
C LYS A 224 7.75 -9.70 21.46
N GLY A 225 7.96 -8.44 21.09
CA GLY A 225 7.70 -7.90 19.75
C GLY A 225 8.71 -8.37 18.69
N ALA A 226 9.96 -8.62 19.07
CA ALA A 226 11.00 -9.07 18.13
C ALA A 226 10.63 -10.40 17.44
N ALA A 227 9.99 -11.33 18.17
CA ALA A 227 9.51 -12.58 17.61
C ALA A 227 8.52 -12.38 16.45
N ASN A 228 7.68 -11.33 16.51
CA ASN A 228 6.76 -10.99 15.42
C ASN A 228 7.53 -10.61 14.15
N MET A 229 8.56 -9.78 14.28
CA MET A 229 9.39 -9.34 13.16
C MET A 229 10.11 -10.52 12.50
N LEU A 230 10.69 -11.42 13.31
CA LEU A 230 11.36 -12.63 12.82
C LEU A 230 10.40 -13.52 12.01
N ALA A 231 9.17 -13.72 12.49
CA ALA A 231 8.16 -14.49 11.77
C ALA A 231 7.84 -13.88 10.40
N HIS A 232 7.71 -12.56 10.31
CA HIS A 232 7.49 -11.88 9.02
C HIS A 232 8.68 -11.98 8.07
N ILE A 233 9.91 -11.85 8.58
CA ILE A 233 11.14 -12.05 7.78
C ILE A 233 11.15 -13.47 7.19
N GLN A 234 10.89 -14.48 8.01
CA GLN A 234 10.84 -15.88 7.57
C GLN A 234 9.75 -16.10 6.52
N ASN A 235 8.56 -15.54 6.72
CA ASN A 235 7.45 -15.64 5.77
C ASN A 235 7.80 -15.07 4.40
N VAL A 236 8.42 -13.89 4.33
CA VAL A 236 8.83 -13.30 3.05
C VAL A 236 9.93 -14.15 2.39
N ARG A 237 10.89 -14.65 3.16
CA ARG A 237 11.96 -15.52 2.65
C ARG A 237 11.45 -16.84 2.06
N LYS A 238 10.30 -17.37 2.51
CA LYS A 238 9.68 -18.56 1.90
C LYS A 238 9.37 -18.36 0.42
N HIS A 239 9.11 -17.11 0.01
CA HIS A 239 8.89 -16.72 -1.37
C HIS A 239 10.17 -16.52 -2.18
N GLY A 240 11.37 -16.76 -1.62
CA GLY A 240 12.64 -16.53 -2.32
C GLY A 240 13.01 -15.04 -2.46
N VAL A 241 12.43 -14.18 -1.63
CA VAL A 241 12.65 -12.72 -1.67
C VAL A 241 13.57 -12.28 -0.54
N GLN A 242 14.57 -11.46 -0.85
CA GLN A 242 15.45 -10.85 0.15
C GLN A 242 14.71 -9.77 0.95
N VAL A 243 14.95 -9.72 2.25
CA VAL A 243 14.24 -8.80 3.17
C VAL A 243 15.21 -7.78 3.73
N VAL A 244 14.90 -6.49 3.58
CA VAL A 244 15.60 -5.41 4.28
C VAL A 244 14.66 -4.83 5.33
N VAL A 245 15.07 -4.81 6.60
CA VAL A 245 14.29 -4.26 7.71
C VAL A 245 14.55 -2.76 7.81
N ALA A 246 13.51 -1.95 7.68
CA ALA A 246 13.57 -0.52 7.93
C ALA A 246 13.12 -0.22 9.37
N ILE A 247 13.99 0.41 10.16
CA ILE A 247 13.69 0.82 11.53
C ILE A 247 13.46 2.33 11.53
N ASN A 248 12.19 2.73 11.55
CA ASN A 248 11.82 4.14 11.58
C ASN A 248 12.17 4.74 12.94
N ARG A 249 13.11 5.70 12.97
CA ARG A 249 13.52 6.35 14.21
C ARG A 249 12.40 7.25 14.75
N PHE A 250 12.07 7.08 16.03
CA PHE A 250 11.28 8.01 16.82
C PHE A 250 12.19 8.90 17.68
N HIS A 251 11.70 10.09 18.04
CA HIS A 251 12.48 11.05 18.84
C HIS A 251 12.85 10.54 20.25
N THR A 252 12.19 9.48 20.74
CA THR A 252 12.46 8.85 22.04
C THR A 252 13.42 7.66 21.95
N ASP A 253 13.80 7.22 20.75
CA ASP A 253 14.59 6.00 20.59
C ASP A 253 16.05 6.23 21.02
N THR A 254 16.63 5.21 21.66
CA THR A 254 18.07 5.17 21.97
C THR A 254 18.82 4.43 20.87
N ASP A 255 20.12 4.69 20.69
CA ASP A 255 20.95 4.05 19.65
C ASP A 255 21.26 2.55 19.91
N ALA A 256 20.44 1.83 20.67
CA ALA A 256 20.60 0.42 20.98
C ALA A 256 20.30 -0.50 19.78
N GLU A 257 20.93 -1.68 19.80
CA GLU A 257 21.31 -2.54 18.68
C GLU A 257 20.23 -2.85 17.63
N VAL A 258 20.56 -2.57 16.37
CA VAL A 258 19.82 -3.03 15.19
C VAL A 258 20.30 -4.45 14.86
N GLU A 259 19.63 -5.45 15.41
CA GLU A 259 19.91 -6.85 15.07
C GLU A 259 19.13 -7.27 13.82
N THR A 260 19.80 -7.91 12.85
CA THR A 260 19.21 -8.22 11.54
C THR A 260 18.20 -9.36 11.58
N GLY A 261 18.25 -10.25 12.58
CA GLY A 261 17.24 -11.28 12.78
C GLY A 261 17.01 -12.20 11.57
N GLY A 262 18.03 -12.42 10.74
CA GLY A 262 17.92 -13.19 9.50
C GLY A 262 17.38 -12.41 8.29
N ALA A 263 17.22 -11.09 8.38
CA ALA A 263 17.08 -10.20 7.23
C ALA A 263 18.40 -10.11 6.44
N PHE A 264 18.30 -9.69 5.18
CA PHE A 264 19.46 -9.33 4.35
C PHE A 264 20.22 -8.14 4.95
N ASP A 265 19.49 -7.16 5.46
CA ASP A 265 20.04 -6.00 6.16
C ASP A 265 18.98 -5.38 7.09
N ALA A 266 19.40 -4.61 8.08
CA ALA A 266 18.52 -3.85 8.96
C ALA A 266 19.05 -2.43 9.13
N VAL A 267 18.26 -1.44 8.71
CA VAL A 267 18.71 -0.06 8.54
C VAL A 267 17.77 0.90 9.26
N ALA A 268 18.33 1.70 10.16
CA ALA A 268 17.62 2.81 10.75
C ALA A 268 17.35 3.91 9.71
N ALA A 269 16.13 4.42 9.66
CA ALA A 269 15.70 5.41 8.70
C ALA A 269 14.99 6.59 9.41
N ASP A 270 15.36 7.81 9.02
CA ASP A 270 14.91 9.07 9.63
C ASP A 270 14.28 9.99 8.58
N HIS A 271 13.57 9.39 7.62
CA HIS A 271 12.96 10.11 6.50
C HIS A 271 11.73 10.93 6.92
N PHE A 272 11.11 10.61 8.06
CA PHE A 272 10.09 11.48 8.64
C PHE A 272 10.65 12.88 8.93
N ALA A 273 11.81 12.98 9.59
CA ALA A 273 12.41 14.27 9.93
C ALA A 273 13.35 14.83 8.85
N LYS A 274 13.94 13.99 7.99
CA LYS A 274 14.97 14.40 7.01
C LYS A 274 14.60 14.18 5.54
N GLY A 275 13.39 13.69 5.25
CA GLY A 275 12.99 13.31 3.89
C GLY A 275 13.89 12.23 3.30
N GLY A 276 14.06 12.21 1.97
CA GLY A 276 14.89 11.21 1.28
C GLY A 276 16.32 11.08 1.81
N ALA A 277 16.92 12.15 2.34
CA ALA A 277 18.25 12.11 2.93
C ALA A 277 18.32 11.14 4.13
N GLY A 278 17.23 11.04 4.90
CA GLY A 278 17.10 10.13 6.04
C GLY A 278 16.88 8.66 5.68
N ALA A 279 16.76 8.32 4.39
CA ALA A 279 16.56 6.95 3.91
C ALA A 279 17.61 6.51 2.87
N VAL A 280 18.72 7.24 2.73
CA VAL A 280 19.79 6.91 1.75
C VAL A 280 20.39 5.53 1.99
N GLU A 281 20.75 5.22 3.24
CA GLU A 281 21.31 3.90 3.57
C GLU A 281 20.29 2.78 3.34
N LEU A 282 19.01 3.02 3.65
CA LEU A 282 17.93 2.08 3.33
C LEU A 282 17.84 1.85 1.81
N GLY A 283 17.96 2.92 1.02
CA GLY A 283 17.99 2.82 -0.44
C GLY A 283 19.16 1.98 -0.97
N ARG A 284 20.36 2.13 -0.40
CA ARG A 284 21.52 1.31 -0.77
C ARG A 284 21.33 -0.15 -0.41
N ALA A 285 20.83 -0.44 0.80
CA ALA A 285 20.53 -1.80 1.24
C ALA A 285 19.49 -2.48 0.33
N VAL A 286 18.43 -1.77 -0.05
CA VAL A 286 17.41 -2.26 -1.00
C VAL A 286 18.02 -2.54 -2.37
N MET A 287 18.87 -1.64 -2.90
CA MET A 287 19.56 -1.88 -4.18
C MET A 287 20.45 -3.13 -4.14
N ALA A 288 21.18 -3.32 -3.03
CA ALA A 288 22.01 -4.51 -2.82
C ALA A 288 21.14 -5.79 -2.72
N ALA A 289 20.02 -5.75 -2.00
CA ALA A 289 19.08 -6.86 -1.90
C ALA A 289 18.46 -7.22 -3.26
N CYS A 290 18.09 -6.22 -4.07
CA CYS A 290 17.61 -6.45 -5.43
C CYS A 290 18.68 -7.11 -6.30
N ALA A 291 19.94 -6.66 -6.23
CA ALA A 291 21.04 -7.25 -6.99
C ALA A 291 21.37 -8.69 -6.56
N ALA A 292 21.12 -9.03 -5.28
CA ALA A 292 21.28 -10.38 -4.74
C ALA A 292 20.05 -11.29 -4.95
N THR A 293 18.92 -10.76 -5.42
CA THR A 293 17.69 -11.55 -5.63
C THR A 293 17.65 -12.10 -7.06
N SER A 294 17.53 -13.42 -7.20
CA SER A 294 17.30 -14.05 -8.50
C SER A 294 15.80 -14.07 -8.83
N PRO A 295 15.34 -13.50 -9.97
CA PRO A 295 13.92 -13.51 -10.35
C PRO A 295 13.34 -14.93 -10.52
N ARG A 296 14.20 -15.94 -10.73
CA ARG A 296 13.78 -17.34 -10.90
C ARG A 296 13.45 -18.05 -9.58
N GLU A 297 13.69 -17.42 -8.44
CA GLU A 297 13.47 -18.02 -7.12
C GLU A 297 12.10 -17.69 -6.52
N PHE A 298 11.33 -16.77 -7.12
CA PHE A 298 10.01 -16.45 -6.61
C PHE A 298 9.07 -17.64 -6.70
N ARG A 299 8.41 -17.95 -5.58
CA ARG A 299 7.41 -19.02 -5.50
C ARG A 299 6.24 -18.64 -4.64
N HIS A 300 5.06 -19.12 -5.03
CA HIS A 300 3.89 -19.10 -4.16
C HIS A 300 4.04 -20.15 -3.05
N ILE A 301 3.45 -19.87 -1.88
CA ILE A 301 3.42 -20.82 -0.76
C ILE A 301 2.57 -22.06 -1.05
N TYR A 302 1.68 -21.97 -2.04
CA TYR A 302 0.88 -23.08 -2.52
C TYR A 302 0.57 -22.94 -4.01
N ASP A 303 0.19 -24.05 -4.67
CA ASP A 303 -0.35 -24.05 -6.03
C ASP A 303 -1.88 -24.00 -5.98
N ALA A 304 -2.44 -22.84 -6.37
CA ALA A 304 -3.88 -22.62 -6.37
C ALA A 304 -4.63 -23.56 -7.33
N LYS A 305 -4.01 -24.05 -8.40
CA LYS A 305 -4.69 -24.89 -9.40
C LYS A 305 -4.66 -26.37 -9.00
N ALA A 306 -3.64 -26.81 -8.29
CA ALA A 306 -3.46 -28.22 -7.92
C ALA A 306 -4.14 -28.60 -6.60
N GLN A 307 -4.16 -27.71 -5.61
CA GLN A 307 -4.61 -28.03 -4.26
C GLN A 307 -6.13 -27.84 -4.04
N GLY A 308 -6.69 -28.57 -3.07
CA GLY A 308 -8.05 -28.32 -2.58
C GLY A 308 -8.14 -26.99 -1.81
N VAL A 309 -9.36 -26.49 -1.62
CA VAL A 309 -9.65 -25.27 -0.83
C VAL A 309 -9.15 -25.43 0.60
N LYS A 310 -9.41 -26.57 1.25
CA LYS A 310 -8.93 -26.79 2.63
C LYS A 310 -7.41 -26.90 2.72
N ASP A 311 -6.77 -27.58 1.77
CA ASP A 311 -5.30 -27.71 1.74
C ASP A 311 -4.61 -26.35 1.62
N LYS A 312 -5.17 -25.43 0.82
CA LYS A 312 -4.67 -24.05 0.71
C LYS A 312 -4.80 -23.30 2.03
N ILE A 313 -5.94 -23.44 2.71
CA ILE A 313 -6.18 -22.82 4.02
C ILE A 313 -5.17 -23.37 5.04
N GLU A 314 -5.01 -24.70 5.12
CA GLU A 314 -4.05 -25.32 6.02
C GLU A 314 -2.61 -24.89 5.72
N THR A 315 -2.25 -24.79 4.43
CA THR A 315 -0.92 -24.31 4.03
C THR A 315 -0.69 -22.89 4.51
N ILE A 316 -1.64 -21.98 4.33
CA ILE A 316 -1.51 -20.60 4.85
C ILE A 316 -1.38 -20.61 6.38
N VAL A 317 -2.20 -21.39 7.09
CA VAL A 317 -2.17 -21.42 8.56
C VAL A 317 -0.84 -21.95 9.08
N ARG A 318 -0.33 -23.04 8.52
CA ARG A 318 0.94 -23.64 8.94
C ARG A 318 2.13 -22.79 8.52
N GLU A 319 2.18 -22.42 7.25
CA GLU A 319 3.37 -21.79 6.66
C GLU A 319 3.46 -20.30 6.93
N VAL A 320 2.35 -19.57 7.03
CA VAL A 320 2.38 -18.12 7.23
C VAL A 320 2.07 -17.74 8.67
N TYR A 321 1.11 -18.42 9.29
CA TYR A 321 0.65 -18.03 10.62
C TYR A 321 1.36 -18.77 11.76
N GLY A 322 2.02 -19.90 11.48
CA GLY A 322 2.62 -20.75 12.51
C GLY A 322 1.60 -21.55 13.33
N GLY A 323 0.37 -21.68 12.82
CA GLY A 323 -0.69 -22.47 13.44
C GLY A 323 -0.57 -23.97 13.12
N ALA A 324 -1.26 -24.81 13.90
CA ALA A 324 -1.32 -26.25 13.68
C ALA A 324 -2.27 -26.65 12.53
N GLY A 325 -3.33 -25.87 12.31
CA GLY A 325 -4.35 -26.14 11.30
C GLY A 325 -5.61 -25.30 11.48
N ALA A 326 -6.70 -25.70 10.81
CA ALA A 326 -7.98 -25.01 10.84
C ALA A 326 -9.11 -25.95 11.29
N LYS A 327 -10.09 -25.40 12.00
CA LYS A 327 -11.41 -26.00 12.24
C LYS A 327 -12.47 -25.21 11.49
N TYR A 328 -13.54 -25.87 11.06
CA TYR A 328 -14.56 -25.27 10.21
C TYR A 328 -15.92 -25.33 10.88
N SER A 329 -16.67 -24.23 10.80
CA SER A 329 -18.08 -24.22 11.19
C SER A 329 -18.90 -25.09 10.21
N PRO A 330 -20.09 -25.58 10.62
CA PRO A 330 -20.97 -26.32 9.70
C PRO A 330 -21.34 -25.51 8.44
N ALA A 331 -21.50 -24.20 8.57
CA ALA A 331 -21.78 -23.31 7.44
C ALA A 331 -20.59 -23.22 6.48
N ALA A 332 -19.37 -23.08 7.01
CA ALA A 332 -18.15 -23.06 6.21
C ALA A 332 -17.91 -24.41 5.51
N GLU A 333 -18.11 -25.52 6.22
CA GLU A 333 -18.03 -26.89 5.66
C GLU A 333 -18.94 -27.06 4.45
N ALA A 334 -20.22 -26.70 4.60
CA ALA A 334 -21.20 -26.83 3.53
C ALA A 334 -20.86 -25.97 2.30
N ARG A 335 -20.32 -24.76 2.49
CA ARG A 335 -19.93 -23.87 1.39
C ARG A 335 -18.65 -24.34 0.71
N ILE A 336 -17.63 -24.72 1.48
CA ILE A 336 -16.36 -25.23 0.94
C ILE A 336 -16.60 -26.49 0.13
N ALA A 337 -17.45 -27.42 0.59
CA ALA A 337 -17.80 -28.61 -0.17
C ALA A 337 -18.37 -28.28 -1.56
N ARG A 338 -19.17 -27.21 -1.68
CA ARG A 338 -19.67 -26.73 -2.99
C ARG A 338 -18.54 -26.18 -3.86
N TYR A 339 -17.59 -25.46 -3.27
CA TYR A 339 -16.45 -24.90 -4.02
C TYR A 339 -15.49 -25.98 -4.51
N GLU A 340 -15.30 -27.05 -3.73
CA GLU A 340 -14.47 -28.21 -4.12
C GLU A 340 -15.07 -28.99 -5.29
N ALA A 341 -16.40 -29.02 -5.40
CA ALA A 341 -17.11 -29.73 -6.46
C ALA A 341 -17.04 -29.02 -7.82
N ASP A 342 -16.76 -27.71 -7.84
CA ASP A 342 -16.61 -26.92 -9.07
C ASP A 342 -15.12 -26.65 -9.35
N PRO A 343 -14.52 -27.23 -10.40
CA PRO A 343 -13.11 -27.02 -10.74
C PRO A 343 -12.73 -25.53 -10.90
N ALA A 344 -13.64 -24.70 -11.40
CA ALA A 344 -13.38 -23.28 -11.59
C ALA A 344 -13.22 -22.58 -10.23
N LEU A 345 -14.14 -22.85 -9.28
CA LEU A 345 -14.10 -22.30 -7.93
C LEU A 345 -12.98 -22.90 -7.10
N ARG A 346 -12.77 -24.22 -7.18
CA ARG A 346 -11.69 -24.92 -6.51
C ARG A 346 -10.33 -24.35 -6.89
N SER A 347 -10.12 -23.95 -8.14
CA SER A 347 -8.85 -23.40 -8.62
C SER A 347 -8.54 -21.99 -8.11
N LEU A 348 -9.50 -21.31 -7.46
CA LEU A 348 -9.31 -19.96 -6.99
C LEU A 348 -8.33 -19.89 -5.79
N PRO A 349 -7.50 -18.83 -5.69
CA PRO A 349 -6.69 -18.56 -4.52
C PRO A 349 -7.54 -18.16 -3.31
N ILE A 350 -6.93 -18.25 -2.12
CA ILE A 350 -7.57 -17.95 -0.83
C ILE A 350 -7.18 -16.55 -0.35
N CYS A 351 -8.18 -15.75 0.00
CA CYS A 351 -8.05 -14.50 0.74
C CYS A 351 -8.49 -14.72 2.19
N MET A 352 -7.52 -14.77 3.11
CA MET A 352 -7.82 -14.95 4.53
C MET A 352 -8.27 -13.63 5.15
N SER A 353 -9.48 -13.60 5.69
CA SER A 353 -9.99 -12.46 6.44
C SER A 353 -9.96 -12.76 7.94
N LYS A 354 -8.98 -12.15 8.61
CA LYS A 354 -8.72 -12.31 10.05
C LYS A 354 -8.27 -10.99 10.65
N THR A 355 -8.14 -10.96 11.97
CA THR A 355 -7.53 -9.81 12.64
C THR A 355 -6.11 -9.54 12.13
N GLN A 356 -5.81 -8.27 11.90
CA GLN A 356 -4.48 -7.80 11.52
C GLN A 356 -3.52 -7.72 12.72
N TYR A 357 -4.03 -7.71 13.95
CA TYR A 357 -3.23 -7.48 15.16
C TYR A 357 -2.39 -8.69 15.61
N SER A 358 -2.69 -9.87 15.10
CA SER A 358 -2.04 -11.13 15.47
C SER A 358 -1.79 -12.00 14.23
N LEU A 359 -0.83 -12.93 14.29
CA LEU A 359 -0.70 -14.01 13.30
C LEU A 359 -1.84 -15.02 13.43
N SER A 360 -2.39 -15.22 14.62
CA SER A 360 -3.59 -16.03 14.86
C SER A 360 -4.90 -15.27 14.54
N ASP A 361 -6.03 -15.91 14.82
CA ASP A 361 -7.36 -15.33 14.78
C ASP A 361 -7.77 -14.64 16.10
N ASP A 362 -6.94 -14.72 17.15
CA ASP A 362 -7.10 -13.96 18.40
C ASP A 362 -6.27 -12.66 18.37
N PRO A 363 -6.90 -11.47 18.38
CA PRO A 363 -6.19 -10.19 18.35
C PRO A 363 -5.29 -9.94 19.57
N LYS A 364 -5.48 -10.70 20.67
CA LYS A 364 -4.68 -10.56 21.90
C LYS A 364 -3.42 -11.42 21.90
N ALA A 365 -3.31 -12.38 20.99
CA ALA A 365 -2.16 -13.27 20.87
C ALA A 365 -0.99 -12.58 20.13
N LEU A 366 -0.37 -11.60 20.77
CA LEU A 366 0.70 -10.77 20.21
C LEU A 366 2.02 -11.55 20.06
N GLY A 367 2.96 -11.03 19.26
CA GLY A 367 4.26 -11.66 19.02
C GLY A 367 4.20 -12.68 17.89
N ALA A 368 4.79 -13.85 18.09
CA ALA A 368 4.71 -14.99 17.18
C ALA A 368 4.06 -16.20 17.87
N PRO A 369 2.72 -16.20 18.06
CA PRO A 369 2.03 -17.36 18.61
C PRO A 369 2.28 -18.60 17.73
N SER A 370 2.28 -19.79 18.33
CA SER A 370 2.46 -21.05 17.60
C SER A 370 1.53 -22.14 18.13
N GLY A 371 1.31 -23.19 17.33
CA GLY A 371 0.50 -24.36 17.73
C GLY A 371 -1.00 -24.08 17.89
N PHE A 372 -1.47 -22.88 17.58
CA PHE A 372 -2.89 -22.54 17.63
C PHE A 372 -3.65 -23.13 16.44
N THR A 373 -4.94 -23.36 16.63
CA THR A 373 -5.85 -23.78 15.56
C THR A 373 -6.80 -22.64 15.27
N VAL A 374 -6.88 -22.20 14.01
CA VAL A 374 -7.82 -21.14 13.63
C VAL A 374 -9.22 -21.69 13.44
N THR A 375 -10.24 -20.85 13.65
CA THR A 375 -11.64 -21.21 13.43
C THR A 375 -12.19 -20.50 12.20
N VAL A 376 -12.45 -21.25 11.12
CA VAL A 376 -13.13 -20.75 9.93
C VAL A 376 -14.62 -20.68 10.21
N LYS A 377 -15.12 -19.45 10.35
CA LYS A 377 -16.53 -19.17 10.63
C LYS A 377 -17.40 -19.24 9.37
N ASP A 378 -16.88 -18.72 8.26
CA ASP A 378 -17.58 -18.70 6.98
C ASP A 378 -16.60 -18.63 5.80
N ALA A 379 -17.10 -18.94 4.60
CA ALA A 379 -16.38 -18.75 3.34
C ALA A 379 -17.34 -18.23 2.25
N TYR A 380 -16.85 -17.36 1.37
CA TYR A 380 -17.63 -16.87 0.23
C TYR A 380 -16.73 -16.57 -0.98
N VAL A 381 -17.30 -16.66 -2.18
CA VAL A 381 -16.56 -16.46 -3.44
C VAL A 381 -16.69 -15.02 -3.90
N SER A 382 -15.56 -14.37 -4.16
CA SER A 382 -15.51 -13.10 -4.90
C SER A 382 -15.16 -13.40 -6.36
N ALA A 383 -16.12 -13.92 -7.13
CA ALA A 383 -15.89 -14.51 -8.45
C ALA A 383 -15.28 -13.50 -9.43
N GLY A 384 -15.78 -12.26 -9.46
CA GLY A 384 -15.25 -11.20 -10.32
C GLY A 384 -13.83 -10.78 -9.98
N ALA A 385 -13.43 -10.90 -8.70
CA ALA A 385 -12.07 -10.62 -8.25
C ALA A 385 -11.15 -11.86 -8.32
N GLY A 386 -11.73 -13.04 -8.50
CA GLY A 386 -11.00 -14.29 -8.70
C GLY A 386 -10.40 -14.90 -7.43
N PHE A 387 -11.09 -14.85 -6.28
CA PHE A 387 -10.63 -15.53 -5.05
C PHE A 387 -11.78 -15.96 -4.13
N ILE A 388 -11.48 -16.90 -3.22
CA ILE A 388 -12.37 -17.31 -2.11
C ILE A 388 -11.95 -16.54 -0.86
N VAL A 389 -12.90 -15.84 -0.22
CA VAL A 389 -12.69 -15.20 1.08
C VAL A 389 -13.01 -16.21 2.18
N VAL A 390 -12.05 -16.41 3.09
CA VAL A 390 -12.17 -17.28 4.26
C VAL A 390 -12.19 -16.42 5.51
N SER A 391 -13.34 -16.41 6.20
CA SER A 391 -13.56 -15.56 7.36
C SER A 391 -13.27 -16.29 8.66
N LEU A 392 -12.30 -15.79 9.44
CA LEU A 392 -11.97 -16.32 10.77
C LEU A 392 -12.68 -15.55 11.90
N GLY A 393 -13.18 -14.36 11.61
CA GLY A 393 -13.74 -13.44 12.59
C GLY A 393 -14.83 -12.55 12.01
N THR A 394 -15.45 -11.75 12.86
CA THR A 394 -16.42 -10.75 12.41
C THR A 394 -15.67 -9.56 11.83
N ILE A 395 -15.98 -9.18 10.59
CA ILE A 395 -15.35 -8.05 9.90
C ILE A 395 -16.36 -6.91 9.83
N SER A 396 -15.96 -5.71 10.24
CA SER A 396 -16.76 -4.51 10.02
C SER A 396 -16.45 -3.96 8.63
N PHE A 397 -17.45 -3.94 7.75
CA PHE A 397 -17.33 -3.35 6.41
C PHE A 397 -17.64 -1.84 6.40
N ILE A 398 -18.36 -1.35 7.42
CA ILE A 398 -18.76 0.05 7.56
C ILE A 398 -18.26 0.56 8.93
N PRO A 399 -17.20 1.38 8.96
CA PRO A 399 -16.70 1.93 10.21
C PRO A 399 -17.66 3.00 10.76
N GLY A 400 -17.93 2.95 12.07
CA GLY A 400 -18.68 3.99 12.77
C GLY A 400 -17.85 5.26 13.03
N LEU A 401 -18.54 6.36 13.36
CA LEU A 401 -17.90 7.62 13.77
C LEU A 401 -17.56 7.61 15.27
N PRO A 402 -16.46 8.23 15.71
CA PRO A 402 -16.15 8.40 17.13
C PRO A 402 -17.05 9.46 17.78
N VAL A 403 -17.10 9.50 19.12
CA VAL A 403 -17.90 10.48 19.90
C VAL A 403 -17.56 11.94 19.56
N LYS A 404 -16.30 12.21 19.19
CA LYS A 404 -15.83 13.52 18.71
C LYS A 404 -15.23 13.35 17.31
N PRO A 405 -16.04 13.39 16.25
CA PRO A 405 -15.56 13.25 14.89
C PRO A 405 -14.60 14.39 14.48
N ALA A 406 -13.66 14.07 13.59
CA ALA A 406 -12.71 15.04 13.06
C ALA A 406 -13.39 16.18 12.29
N TYR A 407 -14.55 15.94 11.66
CA TYR A 407 -15.25 16.95 10.87
C TYR A 407 -15.70 18.19 11.66
N TYR A 408 -15.80 18.13 12.99
CA TYR A 408 -16.03 19.33 13.83
C TYR A 408 -14.91 20.38 13.73
N LYS A 409 -13.74 19.98 13.26
CA LYS A 409 -12.57 20.85 13.12
C LYS A 409 -12.27 21.23 11.68
N ILE A 410 -12.97 20.63 10.70
CA ILE A 410 -12.73 20.88 9.29
C ILE A 410 -13.43 22.18 8.89
N ASP A 411 -12.68 23.11 8.31
CA ASP A 411 -13.20 24.40 7.84
C ASP A 411 -12.42 24.89 6.60
N VAL A 412 -12.86 26.00 6.01
CA VAL A 412 -12.20 26.67 4.88
C VAL A 412 -11.78 28.08 5.30
N ASP A 413 -10.47 28.30 5.39
CA ASP A 413 -9.89 29.62 5.62
C ASP A 413 -9.88 30.44 4.33
N LEU A 414 -10.53 31.59 4.36
CA LEU A 414 -10.64 32.54 3.25
C LEU A 414 -9.73 33.77 3.41
N SER A 415 -9.01 33.88 4.54
CA SER A 415 -8.23 35.08 4.89
C SER A 415 -7.02 35.34 3.98
N SER A 416 -6.48 34.29 3.35
CA SER A 416 -5.23 34.35 2.58
C SER A 416 -5.39 34.72 1.09
N GLY A 417 -6.59 35.13 0.65
CA GLY A 417 -6.88 35.46 -0.76
C GLY A 417 -7.04 34.25 -1.69
N SER A 418 -6.67 33.06 -1.21
CA SER A 418 -6.95 31.75 -1.81
C SER A 418 -7.60 30.86 -0.74
N PRO A 419 -8.74 30.19 -1.01
CA PRO A 419 -9.36 29.28 -0.05
C PRO A 419 -8.39 28.15 0.36
N ARG A 420 -8.24 27.90 1.66
CA ARG A 420 -7.41 26.81 2.21
C ARG A 420 -8.23 25.93 3.13
N VAL A 421 -8.09 24.61 3.01
CA VAL A 421 -8.74 23.68 3.93
C VAL A 421 -7.93 23.59 5.22
N VAL A 422 -8.61 23.74 6.36
CA VAL A 422 -8.01 23.60 7.70
C VAL A 422 -8.66 22.46 8.47
N GLY A 423 -7.93 21.87 9.41
CA GLY A 423 -8.44 20.81 10.30
C GLY A 423 -8.59 19.41 9.68
N LEU A 424 -8.09 19.20 8.46
CA LEU A 424 -8.09 17.89 7.78
C LEU A 424 -7.08 16.89 8.39
N SER A 425 -6.00 17.39 8.99
CA SER A 425 -4.93 16.64 9.67
C SER A 425 -4.22 17.47 10.73
#